data_AF-A0A7G5ZS81-F1
#
_entry.id   AF-A0A7G5ZS81-F1
#
_cell.length_a   1.000
_cell.length_b   1.000
_cell.length_c   1.000
_cell.angle_alpha   90.00
_cell.angle_beta   90.00
_cell.angle_gamma   90.00
#
_symmetry.space_group_name_H-M   'P 1'
#
loop_
_entity.id
_entity.type
_entity.pdbx_description
1 polymer ?
#
loop_
_entity_poly.entity_id
_entity_poly.type
_entity_poly.pdbx_seq_one_letter_code
_entity_poly.pdbx_strand_id
1 'polypeptide(L)'
;MFTMPDPRFELRKITDTEWLILDHRYAADDSRRTVACVYQVDAVEVEAVWLRDLPLASSYMSAADVLEDVQRFHSGRRAERPVPIPHLPPLATA
;
A
#
# COMPACT_ATOMS: atom_id res chain seq x y z
N MET A 1 1.35 -2.45 -28.19
CA MET A 1 0.60 -1.50 -27.33
C MET A 1 0.87 -1.96 -25.90
N PHE A 2 1.81 -1.33 -25.19
CA PHE A 2 2.07 -1.68 -23.79
C PHE A 2 0.95 -1.07 -22.97
N THR A 3 -0.11 -1.84 -22.72
CA THR A 3 -1.11 -1.50 -21.71
C THR A 3 -0.35 -1.45 -20.39
N MET A 4 0.02 -0.25 -19.95
CA MET A 4 0.51 -0.08 -18.59
C MET A 4 -0.57 -0.69 -17.69
N PRO A 5 -0.22 -1.69 -16.84
CA PRO A 5 -1.20 -2.30 -15.97
C PRO A 5 -1.78 -1.17 -15.12
N ASP A 6 -3.10 -1.05 -15.14
CA ASP A 6 -3.82 -0.12 -14.29
C ASP A 6 -3.36 -0.36 -12.84
N PRO A 7 -2.96 0.70 -12.11
CA PRO A 7 -2.46 0.55 -10.75
C PRO A 7 -3.52 -0.17 -9.93
N ARG A 8 -3.13 -1.29 -9.32
CA ARG A 8 -4.07 -2.16 -8.58
C ARG A 8 -4.87 -1.39 -7.54
N PHE A 9 -4.22 -0.41 -6.90
CA PHE A 9 -4.85 0.45 -5.92
C PHE A 9 -4.98 1.86 -6.49
N GLU A 10 -6.17 2.43 -6.38
CA GLU A 10 -6.49 3.79 -6.78
C GLU A 10 -6.86 4.63 -5.56
N LEU A 11 -6.27 5.83 -5.43
CA LEU A 11 -6.73 6.84 -4.49
C LEU A 11 -7.72 7.76 -5.20
N ARG A 12 -8.98 7.66 -4.81
CA ARG A 12 -10.08 8.43 -5.40
C ARG A 12 -10.53 9.52 -4.43
N LYS A 13 -10.42 10.78 -4.85
CA LYS A 13 -10.96 11.93 -4.11
C LYS A 13 -12.50 11.93 -4.23
N ILE A 14 -13.20 11.98 -3.10
CA ILE A 14 -14.68 12.00 -3.05
C ILE A 14 -15.18 13.40 -2.72
N THR A 15 -14.55 14.05 -1.74
CA THR A 15 -14.81 15.44 -1.36
C THR A 15 -13.48 16.17 -1.23
N ASP A 16 -13.47 17.43 -0.79
CA ASP A 16 -12.21 18.17 -0.65
C ASP A 16 -11.27 17.55 0.39
N THR A 17 -11.84 16.96 1.44
CA THR A 17 -11.16 16.45 2.63
C THR A 17 -11.26 14.92 2.76
N GLU A 18 -11.84 14.23 1.78
CA GLU A 18 -12.11 12.79 1.87
C GLU A 18 -11.68 12.06 0.60
N TRP A 19 -11.06 10.90 0.81
CA TRP A 19 -10.60 10.00 -0.24
C TRP A 19 -10.99 8.56 0.06
N LEU A 20 -11.10 7.75 -0.98
CA LEU A 20 -11.24 6.30 -0.89
C LEU A 20 -10.03 5.64 -1.53
N ILE A 21 -9.59 4.54 -0.92
CA ILE A 21 -8.63 3.63 -1.54
C ILE A 21 -9.40 2.45 -2.11
N LEU A 22 -9.31 2.26 -3.42
CA LEU A 22 -10.01 1.21 -4.16
C LEU A 22 -9.03 0.15 -4.68
N ASP A 23 -9.34 -1.14 -4.53
CA ASP A 23 -8.62 -2.27 -5.14
C ASP A 23 -9.32 -2.67 -6.43
N HIS A 24 -8.74 -2.31 -7.57
CA HIS A 24 -9.26 -2.59 -8.92
C HIS A 24 -9.22 -4.08 -9.30
N ARG A 25 -8.67 -4.92 -8.42
CA ARG A 25 -8.81 -6.38 -8.53
C ARG A 25 -10.28 -6.83 -8.40
N TYR A 26 -11.12 -6.08 -7.70
CA TYR A 26 -12.52 -6.42 -7.48
C TYR A 26 -13.45 -5.56 -8.35
N ALA A 27 -14.60 -6.14 -8.71
CA ALA A 27 -15.62 -5.44 -9.50
C ALA A 27 -16.24 -4.28 -8.69
N ALA A 28 -16.89 -3.35 -9.37
CA ALA A 28 -17.49 -2.18 -8.74
C ALA A 28 -18.60 -2.51 -7.72
N ASP A 29 -19.26 -3.65 -7.88
CA ASP A 29 -20.33 -4.13 -7.00
C ASP A 29 -19.80 -4.90 -5.78
N ASP A 30 -18.51 -5.24 -5.76
CA ASP A 30 -17.93 -6.02 -4.68
C ASP A 30 -17.49 -5.10 -3.53
N SER A 31 -18.07 -5.32 -2.35
CA SER A 31 -17.71 -4.64 -1.09
C SER A 31 -16.21 -4.67 -0.75
N ARG A 32 -15.44 -5.65 -1.26
CA ARG A 32 -13.98 -5.78 -1.06
C ARG A 32 -13.17 -4.80 -1.91
N ARG A 33 -13.82 -4.10 -2.85
CA ARG A 33 -13.19 -3.06 -3.66
C ARG A 33 -12.72 -1.90 -2.78
N THR A 34 -13.48 -1.51 -1.78
CA THR A 34 -13.07 -0.40 -0.89
C THR A 34 -12.16 -0.92 0.21
N VAL A 35 -10.91 -0.45 0.21
CA VAL A 35 -9.89 -0.86 1.17
C VAL A 35 -9.89 0.04 2.41
N ALA A 36 -9.99 1.35 2.20
CA ALA A 36 -9.97 2.34 3.25
C ALA A 36 -10.72 3.61 2.86
N CYS A 37 -11.19 4.32 3.87
CA CYS A 37 -11.62 5.70 3.77
C CYS A 37 -10.55 6.58 4.43
N VAL A 38 -10.16 7.66 3.77
CA VAL A 38 -9.16 8.61 4.29
C VAL A 38 -9.84 9.95 4.50
N TYR A 39 -9.69 10.51 5.69
CA TYR A 39 -10.28 11.77 6.11
C TYR A 39 -9.18 12.74 6.49
N GLN A 40 -9.25 13.97 6.00
CA GLN A 40 -8.39 15.03 6.48
C GLN A 40 -8.84 15.45 7.88
N VAL A 41 -7.94 15.36 8.86
CA VAL A 41 -8.22 15.71 10.26
C VAL A 41 -7.57 17.04 10.66
N ASP A 42 -6.49 17.44 9.97
CA ASP A 42 -5.86 18.76 10.11
C ASP A 42 -5.23 19.22 8.77
N ALA A 43 -4.55 20.37 8.73
CA ALA A 43 -3.90 20.91 7.54
C ALA A 43 -2.79 20.01 6.98
N VAL A 44 -2.19 19.18 7.82
CA VAL A 44 -1.04 18.31 7.47
C VAL A 44 -1.24 16.86 7.91
N GLU A 45 -2.46 16.49 8.32
CA GLU A 45 -2.74 15.16 8.84
C GLU A 45 -4.03 14.60 8.25
N VAL A 46 -3.97 13.33 7.88
CA VAL A 46 -5.11 12.52 7.45
C VAL A 46 -5.21 11.26 8.29
N GLU A 47 -6.44 10.86 8.58
CA GLU A 47 -6.78 9.61 9.25
C GLU A 47 -7.29 8.59 8.23
N ALA A 48 -6.72 7.39 8.25
CA ALA A 48 -7.13 6.24 7.45
C ALA A 48 -8.00 5.29 8.29
N VAL A 49 -9.24 5.13 7.87
CA VAL A 49 -10.19 4.14 8.38
C VAL A 49 -10.17 2.91 7.49
N TRP A 50 -9.58 1.83 7.99
CA TRP A 50 -9.44 0.58 7.26
C TRP A 50 -10.76 -0.22 7.27
N LEU A 51 -11.24 -0.59 6.07
CA LEU A 51 -12.40 -1.47 5.91
C LEU A 51 -12.00 -2.95 5.82
N ARG A 52 -10.69 -3.21 5.86
CA ARG A 52 -10.08 -4.53 5.80
C ARG A 52 -9.14 -4.71 6.98
N ASP A 53 -8.89 -5.96 7.34
CA ASP A 53 -7.88 -6.33 8.32
C ASP A 53 -6.48 -6.07 7.74
N LEU A 54 -5.99 -4.86 7.95
CA LEU A 54 -4.69 -4.38 7.53
C LEU A 54 -3.98 -3.80 8.77
N PRO A 55 -2.85 -4.38 9.21
CA PRO A 55 -2.10 -3.88 10.35
C PRO A 55 -1.23 -2.67 9.95
N LEU A 56 -1.85 -1.69 9.30
CA LEU A 56 -1.24 -0.43 8.87
C LEU A 56 -1.57 0.67 9.88
N ALA A 57 -0.81 1.77 9.83
CA ALA A 57 -1.09 2.93 10.69
C ALA A 57 -2.47 3.53 10.37
N SER A 58 -3.03 4.30 11.31
CA SER A 58 -4.30 5.01 11.07
C SER A 58 -4.10 6.52 10.86
N SER A 59 -2.94 7.09 11.15
CA SER A 59 -2.62 8.51 10.91
C SER A 59 -1.43 8.64 9.97
N TYR A 60 -1.54 9.57 9.01
CA TYR A 60 -0.56 9.86 7.97
C TYR A 60 -0.50 11.37 7.68
N MET A 61 0.58 11.82 7.05
CA MET A 61 0.76 13.22 6.68
C MET A 61 -0.05 13.61 5.42
N SER A 62 -0.40 12.65 4.58
CA SER A 62 -1.17 12.87 3.35
C SER A 62 -1.85 11.59 2.87
N ALA A 63 -2.94 11.74 2.11
CA ALA A 63 -3.66 10.60 1.54
C ALA A 63 -2.80 9.77 0.56
N ALA A 64 -1.78 10.39 -0.04
CA ALA A 64 -0.79 9.70 -0.88
C ALA A 64 0.05 8.69 -0.10
N ASP A 65 0.53 9.05 1.10
CA ASP A 65 1.28 8.14 1.97
C ASP A 65 0.46 6.89 2.33
N VAL A 66 -0.85 7.06 2.57
CA VAL A 66 -1.77 5.94 2.83
C VAL A 66 -1.79 4.97 1.63
N LEU A 67 -1.91 5.50 0.40
CA LEU A 67 -1.90 4.68 -0.81
C LEU A 67 -0.55 3.97 -0.99
N GLU A 68 0.57 4.66 -0.76
CA GLU A 68 1.91 4.06 -0.85
C GLU A 68 2.10 2.90 0.13
N ASP A 69 1.64 3.06 1.37
CA ASP A 69 1.77 2.04 2.41
C ASP A 69 0.90 0.81 2.10
N VAL A 70 -0.33 1.02 1.58
CA VAL A 70 -1.19 -0.07 1.07
C VAL A 70 -0.52 -0.80 -0.09
N GLN A 71 0.01 -0.07 -1.07
CA GLN A 71 0.73 -0.66 -2.19
C GLN A 71 1.94 -1.47 -1.70
N ARG A 72 2.70 -0.94 -0.74
CA ARG A 72 3.87 -1.59 -0.15
C ARG A 72 3.50 -2.86 0.61
N PHE A 73 2.46 -2.82 1.43
CA PHE A 73 1.95 -3.98 2.17
C PHE A 73 1.56 -5.12 1.22
N HIS A 74 0.87 -4.79 0.12
CA HIS A 74 0.47 -5.78 -0.87
C HIS A 74 1.60 -6.21 -1.81
N SER A 75 2.61 -5.37 -2.03
CA SER A 75 3.79 -5.69 -2.82
C SER A 75 4.78 -6.57 -2.06
N GLY A 76 4.95 -6.35 -0.75
CA GLY A 76 5.87 -7.08 0.14
C GLY A 76 5.50 -8.55 0.38
N ARG A 77 4.27 -8.98 0.00
CA ARG A 77 3.93 -10.40 -0.05
C ARG A 77 4.68 -11.16 -1.15
N ARG A 78 5.31 -10.47 -2.10
CA ARG A 78 6.36 -11.04 -2.93
C ARG A 78 7.65 -11.02 -2.11
N ALA A 79 7.79 -11.98 -1.20
CA ALA A 79 9.07 -12.26 -0.58
C ALA A 79 10.10 -12.44 -1.71
N GLU A 80 11.01 -11.49 -1.82
CA GLU A 80 12.23 -11.62 -2.60
C GLU A 80 12.91 -12.90 -2.12
N ARG A 81 13.08 -13.86 -3.03
CA ARG A 81 13.72 -15.14 -2.75
C ARG A 81 15.02 -14.86 -2.01
N PRO A 82 15.33 -15.53 -0.89
CA PRO A 82 16.59 -15.33 -0.18
C PRO A 82 17.75 -15.38 -1.18
N VAL A 83 18.53 -14.29 -1.26
CA VAL A 83 19.72 -14.28 -2.10
C VAL A 83 20.75 -15.22 -1.46
N PRO A 84 21.30 -16.21 -2.20
CA PRO A 84 22.28 -17.11 -1.63
C PRO A 84 23.54 -16.34 -1.24
N ILE A 85 23.94 -16.45 0.02
CA ILE A 85 25.19 -15.87 0.53
C ILE A 85 26.35 -16.68 -0.06
N PRO A 86 27.33 -16.05 -0.74
CA PRO A 86 28.52 -16.75 -1.20
C PRO A 86 29.34 -17.25 0.00
N HIS A 87 29.64 -18.54 0.03
CA HIS A 87 30.50 -19.13 1.07
C HIS A 87 31.96 -18.73 0.82
N LEU A 88 32.52 -17.91 1.69
CA LEU A 88 33.94 -17.59 1.70
C LEU A 88 34.69 -18.58 2.61
N PRO A 89 35.85 -19.12 2.17
CA PRO A 89 36.67 -19.96 3.04
C PRO A 89 37.21 -19.15 4.22
N PRO A 90 37.44 -19.78 5.39
CA PRO A 90 38.01 -19.09 6.55
C PRO A 90 39.39 -18.53 6.21
N LEU A 91 39.68 -17.30 6.65
CA LEU A 91 41.02 -16.72 6.55
C LEU A 91 41.99 -17.62 7.32
N ALA A 92 42.89 -18.28 6.61
CA ALA A 92 44.04 -18.93 7.22
C ALA A 92 44.90 -17.82 7.84
N THR A 93 44.90 -17.73 9.17
CA THR A 93 45.90 -16.94 9.89
C THR A 93 47.24 -17.67 9.72
N ALA A 94 48.24 -16.97 9.18
CA ALA A 94 49.63 -17.41 9.16
C ALA A 94 50.36 -16.83 10.38
#